data_AF-A0A941NEP5-F1
#
_entry.id   AF-A0A941NEP5-F1
#
_cell.length_a   1.000
_cell.length_b   1.000
_cell.length_c   1.000
_cell.angle_alpha   90.00
_cell.angle_beta   90.00
_cell.angle_gamma   90.00
#
_symmetry.space_group_name_H-M   'P 1'
#
loop_
_entity.id
_entity.type
_entity.pdbx_description
1 polymer ?
#
loop_
_entity_poly.entity_id
_entity_poly.type
_entity_poly.pdbx_seq_one_letter_code
_entity_poly.pdbx_strand_id
1 'polypeptide(L)'
;MEHPYDVLWNLIGFGGQMIFGVRMLIQWLKSEQEGHSVIPISFWYCSLVGGLFSFSYVIHQEAWALVIGQGLPLPIYARNIWMIYRDRWRTAA
;
A
#
# COMPACT_ATOMS: atom_id res chain seq x y z
N MET A 1 -19.38 2.52 27.90
CA MET A 1 -19.10 3.98 28.02
C MET A 1 -18.37 4.34 26.75
N GLU A 2 -19.06 4.97 25.79
CA GLU A 2 -18.45 5.42 24.54
C GLU A 2 -17.47 6.53 24.88
N HIS A 3 -16.17 6.24 24.78
CA HIS A 3 -15.15 7.26 25.00
C HIS A 3 -15.13 8.16 23.77
N PRO A 4 -15.43 9.48 23.88
CA PRO A 4 -15.39 10.40 22.74
C PRO A 4 -13.99 10.53 22.11
N TYR A 5 -12.96 10.02 22.80
CA TYR A 5 -11.60 9.86 22.28
C TYR A 5 -11.56 8.86 21.12
N ASP A 6 -12.42 7.85 21.09
CA ASP A 6 -12.38 6.78 20.09
C ASP A 6 -12.72 7.31 18.68
N VAL A 7 -13.70 8.22 18.57
CA VAL A 7 -14.09 8.81 17.27
C VAL A 7 -12.99 9.70 16.71
N LEU A 8 -12.38 10.54 17.54
CA LEU A 8 -11.29 11.42 17.12
C LEU A 8 -10.06 10.61 16.70
N TRP A 9 -9.67 9.59 17.49
CA TRP A 9 -8.54 8.73 17.15
C TRP A 9 -8.81 7.86 15.92
N ASN A 10 -10.03 7.38 15.72
CA ASN A 10 -10.43 6.68 14.51
C ASN A 10 -10.33 7.61 13.29
N LEU A 11 -10.82 8.86 13.37
CA LEU A 11 -10.69 9.84 12.29
C LEU A 11 -9.24 10.16 11.95
N ILE A 12 -8.37 10.32 12.97
CA ILE A 12 -6.94 10.52 12.76
C ILE A 12 -6.31 9.28 12.09
N GLY A 13 -6.67 8.07 12.54
CA GLY A 13 -6.21 6.81 11.97
C GLY A 13 -6.63 6.63 10.51
N PHE A 14 -7.90 6.88 10.19
CA PHE A 14 -8.42 6.83 8.81
C PHE A 14 -7.85 7.95 7.94
N GLY A 15 -7.71 9.16 8.47
CA GLY A 15 -7.09 10.28 7.78
C GLY A 15 -5.63 10.01 7.42
N GLY A 16 -4.86 9.44 8.37
CA GLY A 16 -3.50 8.96 8.11
C GLY A 16 -3.46 7.91 7.01
N GLN A 17 -4.29 6.88 7.09
CA GLN A 17 -4.39 5.84 6.06
C GLN A 17 -4.74 6.40 4.68
N MET A 18 -5.65 7.38 4.60
CA MET A 18 -5.99 8.05 3.34
C MET A 18 -4.80 8.82 2.76
N ILE A 19 -4.07 9.58 3.59
CA ILE A 19 -2.88 10.32 3.12
C ILE A 19 -1.80 9.35 2.61
N PHE A 20 -1.56 8.25 3.31
CA PHE A 20 -0.64 7.20 2.85
C PHE A 20 -1.13 6.52 1.57
N GLY A 21 -2.45 6.29 1.44
CA GLY A 21 -3.08 5.78 0.23
C GLY A 21 -2.91 6.72 -0.96
N VAL A 22 -3.19 8.02 -0.77
CA VAL A 22 -2.99 9.06 -1.79
C VAL A 22 -1.52 9.16 -2.19
N ARG A 23 -0.58 9.06 -1.25
CA ARG A 23 0.86 9.01 -1.56
C ARG A 23 1.16 7.85 -2.51
N MET A 24 0.62 6.66 -2.25
CA MET A 24 0.80 5.51 -3.14
C MET A 24 0.14 5.73 -4.50
N LEU A 25 -1.03 6.37 -4.53
CA LEU A 25 -1.75 6.69 -5.77
C LEU A 25 -0.96 7.68 -6.65
N ILE A 26 -0.40 8.74 -6.06
CA ILE A 26 0.43 9.73 -6.76
C ILE A 26 1.69 9.06 -7.33
N GLN A 27 2.33 8.19 -6.55
CA GLN A 27 3.50 7.42 -7.01
C GLN A 27 3.14 6.49 -8.17
N TRP A 28 1.97 5.83 -8.10
CA TRP A 28 1.47 4.98 -9.18
C TRP A 28 1.18 5.78 -10.45
N LEU A 29 0.43 6.89 -10.35
CA LEU A 29 0.16 7.80 -11.47
C LEU A 29 1.44 8.32 -12.12
N LYS A 30 2.44 8.67 -11.31
CA LYS A 30 3.74 9.14 -11.81
C LYS A 30 4.52 8.01 -12.51
N SER A 31 4.47 6.79 -11.98
CA SER A 31 5.05 5.61 -12.62
C SER A 31 4.37 5.25 -13.94
N GLU A 32 3.06 5.46 -14.07
CA GLU A 32 2.35 5.28 -15.34
C GLU A 32 2.70 6.38 -16.36
N GLN A 33 2.85 7.63 -15.92
CA GLN A 33 3.23 8.75 -16.79
C GLN A 33 4.65 8.62 -17.37
N GLU A 34 5.60 8.09 -16.60
CA GLU A 34 6.99 7.93 -17.05
C GLU A 34 7.28 6.59 -17.74
N GLY A 35 6.30 5.66 -17.75
CA GLY A 35 6.44 4.36 -18.40
C GLY A 35 7.43 3.41 -17.72
N HIS A 36 8.11 3.83 -16.66
CA HIS A 36 9.07 3.06 -15.88
C HIS A 36 8.94 3.38 -14.39
N SER A 37 9.17 2.39 -13.52
CA SER A 37 9.11 2.62 -12.07
C SER A 37 10.36 3.36 -11.60
N VAL A 38 10.23 4.65 -11.29
CA VAL A 38 11.30 5.50 -10.75
C VAL A 38 11.79 4.99 -9.39
N ILE A 39 10.94 4.28 -8.66
CA ILE A 39 11.26 3.70 -7.35
C ILE A 39 11.94 2.33 -7.50
N PRO A 40 13.05 2.07 -6.77
CA PRO A 40 13.77 0.81 -6.87
C PRO A 40 12.90 -0.39 -6.51
N ILE A 41 13.06 -1.51 -7.24
CA ILE A 41 12.25 -2.72 -7.05
C ILE A 41 12.33 -3.28 -5.62
N SER A 42 13.46 -3.07 -4.94
CA SER A 42 13.67 -3.44 -3.54
C SER A 42 12.68 -2.76 -2.59
N PHE A 43 12.27 -1.53 -2.88
CA PHE A 43 11.24 -0.82 -2.11
C PHE A 43 9.88 -1.51 -2.22
N TRP A 44 9.52 -2.00 -3.41
CA TRP A 44 8.24 -2.70 -3.63
C TRP A 44 8.22 -4.07 -2.94
N TYR A 45 9.31 -4.83 -2.99
CA TYR A 45 9.44 -6.08 -2.22
C TYR A 45 9.38 -5.82 -0.71
N CYS A 46 10.10 -4.81 -0.21
CA CYS A 46 10.06 -4.44 1.20
C CYS A 46 8.66 -4.01 1.64
N SER A 47 7.95 -3.22 0.82
CA SER A 47 6.58 -2.77 1.09
C SER A 47 5.56 -3.92 1.05
N LEU A 48 5.73 -4.87 0.12
CA LEU A 48 4.89 -6.05 0.05
C LEU A 48 5.08 -6.95 1.27
N VAL A 49 6.33 -7.25 1.63
CA VAL A 49 6.65 -8.08 2.78
C VAL A 49 6.22 -7.41 4.09
N GLY A 50 6.58 -6.14 4.30
CA GLY A 50 6.16 -5.36 5.47
C GLY A 50 4.64 -5.19 5.55
N GLY A 51 3.98 -5.00 4.40
CA GLY A 51 2.52 -4.95 4.29
C GLY A 51 1.86 -6.28 4.66
N LEU A 52 2.39 -7.41 4.20
CA LEU A 52 1.89 -8.74 4.56
C LEU A 52 2.06 -9.06 6.04
N PHE A 53 3.22 -8.74 6.64
CA PHE A 53 3.44 -8.89 8.08
C PHE A 53 2.46 -8.04 8.88
N SER A 54 2.31 -6.76 8.49
CA SER A 54 1.40 -5.86 9.16
C SER A 54 -0.05 -6.31 9.01
N PHE A 55 -0.48 -6.68 7.80
CA PHE A 55 -1.83 -7.18 7.52
C PHE A 55 -2.13 -8.45 8.33
N SER A 56 -1.21 -9.40 8.38
CA SER A 56 -1.34 -10.62 9.19
C SER A 56 -1.47 -10.31 10.69
N TYR A 57 -0.68 -9.35 11.18
CA TYR A 57 -0.75 -8.88 12.56
C TYR A 57 -2.08 -8.20 12.89
N VAL A 58 -2.60 -7.38 11.97
CA VAL A 58 -3.87 -6.68 12.18
C VAL A 58 -5.07 -7.64 12.12
N ILE A 59 -5.01 -8.67 11.26
CA ILE A 59 -5.99 -9.77 11.25
C ILE A 59 -6.00 -10.46 12.61
N HIS A 60 -4.82 -10.76 13.17
CA HIS A 60 -4.72 -11.39 14.48
C HIS A 60 -5.31 -10.53 15.61
N GLN A 61 -5.23 -9.20 15.50
CA GLN A 61 -5.81 -8.26 16.47
C GLN A 61 -7.32 -8.01 16.28
N GLU A 62 -7.98 -8.65 15.29
CA GLU A 62 -9.40 -8.44 14.95
C GLU A 62 -9.78 -6.98 14.67
N ALA A 63 -8.80 -6.13 14.35
CA ALA A 63 -8.99 -4.70 14.14
C ALA A 63 -9.45 -4.43 12.69
N TRP A 64 -10.71 -4.72 12.40
CA TRP A 64 -11.30 -4.69 11.05
C TRP A 64 -11.06 -3.38 10.29
N ALA A 65 -11.08 -2.24 10.97
CA ALA A 65 -10.81 -0.92 10.38
C ALA A 65 -9.40 -0.81 9.81
N LEU A 66 -8.41 -1.37 10.52
CA LEU A 66 -7.00 -1.38 10.12
C LEU A 66 -6.73 -2.47 9.07
N VAL A 67 -7.49 -3.58 9.07
CA VAL A 67 -7.40 -4.65 8.06
C VAL A 67 -7.73 -4.10 6.67
N ILE A 68 -8.81 -3.33 6.56
CA ILE A 68 -9.22 -2.69 5.29
C ILE A 68 -8.12 -1.73 4.81
N GLY A 69 -7.58 -0.93 5.73
CA GLY A 69 -6.48 0.00 5.47
C GLY A 69 -5.20 -0.62 4.96
N GLN A 70 -4.75 -1.68 5.61
CA GLN A 70 -3.51 -2.38 5.27
C GLN A 70 -3.66 -3.32 4.07
N GLY A 71 -4.90 -3.73 3.75
CA GLY A 71 -5.19 -4.55 2.58
C GLY A 71 -5.18 -3.75 1.26
N LEU A 72 -5.68 -2.52 1.27
CA LEU A 72 -5.80 -1.64 0.09
C LEU A 72 -4.50 -1.43 -0.73
N PRO A 73 -3.31 -1.28 -0.11
CA PRO A 73 -2.05 -1.10 -0.84
C PRO A 73 -1.48 -2.39 -1.45
N LEU A 74 -1.83 -3.57 -0.93
CA LEU A 74 -1.23 -4.85 -1.36
C LEU A 74 -1.41 -5.15 -2.87
N PRO A 75 -2.60 -4.97 -3.47
CA PRO A 75 -2.78 -5.15 -4.92
C PRO A 75 -1.97 -4.16 -5.76
N ILE A 76 -1.77 -2.94 -5.28
CA ILE A 76 -0.97 -1.91 -5.97
C ILE A 76 0.50 -2.33 -6.01
N TYR A 77 1.03 -2.86 -4.90
CA TYR A 77 2.38 -3.39 -4.82
C TYR A 77 2.59 -4.57 -5.78
N ALA A 78 1.66 -5.53 -5.76
CA ALA A 78 1.71 -6.70 -6.64
C ALA A 78 1.66 -6.31 -8.13
N ARG A 79 0.75 -5.38 -8.50
CA ARG A 79 0.63 -4.88 -9.87
C ARG A 79 1.90 -4.15 -10.33
N ASN A 80 2.50 -3.31 -9.49
CA ASN A 80 3.73 -2.59 -9.85
C ASN A 80 4.90 -3.55 -10.07
N ILE A 81 5.05 -4.60 -9.24
CA ILE A 81 6.05 -5.64 -9.47
C ILE A 81 5.80 -6.36 -10.80
N TRP A 82 4.55 -6.72 -11.09
CA TRP A 82 4.18 -7.38 -12.34
C TRP A 82 4.46 -6.52 -13.58
N MET A 83 4.16 -5.21 -13.52
CA MET A 83 4.43 -4.27 -14.62
C MET A 83 5.94 -4.12 -14.89
N ILE A 84 6.75 -3.99 -13.84
CA ILE A 84 8.22 -3.92 -13.97
C ILE A 84 8.77 -5.20 -14.60
N TYR A 85 8.24 -6.36 -14.20
CA TYR A 85 8.65 -7.63 -14.79
C TYR A 85 8.31 -7.64 -16.28
N ARG A 86 7.06 -7.33 -16.65
CA ARG A 86 6.58 -7.31 -18.05
C ARG A 86 7.43 -6.42 -18.96
N ASP A 87 7.84 -5.24 -18.50
CA ASP A 87 8.68 -4.36 -19.31
C ASP A 87 10.09 -4.92 -19.51
N ARG A 88 10.67 -5.57 -18.48
CA ARG A 88 11.96 -6.28 -18.63
C ARG A 88 11.89 -7.40 -19.66
N TRP A 89 10.78 -8.15 -19.75
CA TRP A 89 10.60 -9.19 -20.77
C TRP A 89 10.51 -8.62 -22.19
N ARG A 90 10.00 -7.38 -22.36
CA ARG A 90 9.93 -6.70 -23.66
C ARG A 90 11.25 -6.08 -24.11
N THR A 91 12.15 -5.72 -23.19
CA THR A 91 13.48 -5.20 -23.54
C THR A 91 14.51 -6.32 -23.79
N ALA A 92 14.23 -7.53 -23.31
CA ALA A 92 15.08 -8.71 -23.49
C ALA A 92 14.71 -9.56 -24.72
N ALA A 93 13.62 -9.22 -25.43
CA ALA A 93 13.19 -9.82 -26.69
C ALA A 93 13.48 -8.87 -27.85
#